data_AF-B2L261-F1
#
_entry.id   AF-B2L261-F1
#
_cell.length_a   1.000
_cell.length_b   1.000
_cell.length_c   1.000
_cell.angle_alpha   90.00
_cell.angle_beta   90.00
_cell.angle_gamma   90.00
#
_symmetry.space_group_name_H-M   'P 1'
#
loop_
_entity.id
_entity.type
_entity.pdbx_description
1 polymer ?
#
loop_
_entity_poly.entity_id
_entity_poly.type
_entity_poly.pdbx_seq_one_letter_code
_entity_poly.pdbx_strand_id
1 'polypeptide(L)'
;IGHQWYWSYEYSDFFDIEFDSYMKPMSEVKLNEFRLLDVDNRVILPFNIQIRLLISSFDVIHSWAMPSMSLKVDAVPGRLNQMSMFISRQGISYGQCSEICG
;
A
#
# COMPACT_ATOMS: atom_id res chain seq x y z
N ILE A 1 0.69 -6.72 -2.84
CA ILE A 1 1.97 -7.40 -3.13
C ILE A 1 2.95 -6.33 -3.65
N GLY A 2 4.19 -6.34 -3.17
CA GLY A 2 5.24 -5.43 -3.65
C GLY A 2 5.84 -5.91 -4.96
N HIS A 3 6.08 -4.98 -5.88
CA HIS A 3 6.74 -5.19 -7.17
C HIS A 3 7.77 -4.08 -7.40
N GLN A 4 8.68 -4.26 -8.34
CA GLN A 4 9.72 -3.31 -8.67
C GLN A 4 9.08 -2.01 -9.21
N TRP A 5 8.99 -1.08 -8.27
CA TRP A 5 8.46 0.28 -8.26
C TRP A 5 6.94 0.47 -8.37
N TYR A 6 6.14 -0.48 -7.88
CA TYR A 6 4.71 -0.27 -7.64
C TYR A 6 4.13 -1.29 -6.64
N TRP A 7 2.88 -1.08 -6.23
CA TRP A 7 2.15 -2.00 -5.37
C TRP A 7 0.90 -2.51 -6.07
N SER A 8 0.62 -3.80 -5.96
CA SER A 8 -0.67 -4.39 -6.32
C SER A 8 -1.49 -4.66 -5.07
N TYR A 9 -2.80 -4.53 -5.15
CA TYR A 9 -3.72 -4.81 -4.04
C TYR A 9 -4.84 -5.73 -4.51
N GLU A 10 -5.22 -6.66 -3.63
CA GLU A 10 -6.23 -7.69 -3.89
C GLU A 10 -7.24 -7.72 -2.75
N TYR A 11 -8.53 -7.81 -3.07
CA TYR A 11 -9.64 -7.88 -2.11
C TYR A 11 -10.46 -9.18 -2.22
N SER A 12 -9.81 -10.34 -2.28
CA SER A 12 -10.44 -11.65 -2.56
C SER A 12 -11.53 -12.11 -1.57
N ASP A 13 -11.63 -11.53 -0.37
CA ASP A 13 -12.65 -11.92 0.62
C ASP A 13 -14.10 -11.56 0.21
N PHE A 14 -14.30 -10.58 -0.67
CA PHE A 14 -15.65 -10.10 -1.03
C PHE A 14 -15.92 -10.12 -2.53
N PHE A 15 -14.99 -9.58 -3.31
CA PHE A 15 -15.07 -9.46 -4.75
C PHE A 15 -13.66 -9.71 -5.28
N ASP A 16 -13.52 -10.45 -6.39
CA ASP A 16 -12.23 -10.66 -7.04
C ASP A 16 -11.75 -9.36 -7.71
N ILE A 17 -11.37 -8.38 -6.88
CA ILE A 17 -10.86 -7.08 -7.26
C ILE A 17 -9.35 -7.11 -7.07
N GLU A 18 -8.65 -6.83 -8.15
CA GLU A 18 -7.20 -6.66 -8.19
C GLU A 18 -6.90 -5.37 -8.96
N PHE A 19 -5.95 -4.58 -8.47
CA PHE A 19 -5.47 -3.38 -9.17
C PHE A 19 -4.04 -3.02 -8.77
N ASP A 20 -3.36 -2.36 -9.69
CA ASP A 20 -2.04 -1.79 -9.46
C ASP A 20 -2.12 -0.33 -9.04
N SER A 21 -1.16 0.08 -8.21
CA SER A 21 -1.01 1.41 -7.64
C SER A 21 0.39 1.93 -7.96
N TYR A 22 0.46 2.84 -8.92
CA TYR A 22 1.67 3.50 -9.38
C TYR A 22 1.74 4.94 -8.84
N MET A 23 2.95 5.39 -8.55
CA MET A 23 3.20 6.80 -8.24
C MET A 23 2.89 7.66 -9.46
N LYS A 24 2.14 8.74 -9.27
CA LYS A 24 1.83 9.66 -10.36
C LYS A 24 3.10 10.37 -10.87
N PRO A 25 3.31 10.44 -12.19
CA PRO A 25 4.43 11.20 -12.74
C PRO A 25 4.20 12.70 -12.55
N MET A 26 5.28 13.47 -12.46
CA MET A 26 5.26 14.91 -12.21
C MET A 26 4.40 15.71 -13.21
N SER A 27 4.27 15.22 -14.44
CA SER A 27 3.44 15.83 -15.49
C SER A 27 1.94 15.73 -15.23
N GLU A 28 1.51 14.79 -14.39
CA GLU A 28 0.09 14.49 -14.13
C GLU A 28 -0.37 14.93 -12.74
N VAL A 29 0.56 15.36 -11.87
CA VAL A 29 0.26 15.83 -10.51
C VAL A 29 -0.56 17.11 -10.57
N LYS A 30 -1.74 17.10 -9.94
CA LYS A 30 -2.62 18.27 -9.84
C LYS A 30 -2.17 19.21 -8.71
N LEU A 31 -2.64 20.46 -8.73
CA LEU A 31 -2.30 21.49 -7.73
C LEU A 31 -2.60 21.08 -6.27
N ASN A 32 -3.56 20.17 -6.05
CA ASN A 32 -3.95 19.70 -4.71
C ASN A 32 -3.37 18.31 -4.37
N GLU A 33 -2.42 17.82 -5.16
CA GLU A 33 -1.78 16.52 -4.99
C GLU A 33 -0.33 16.67 -4.52
N PHE A 34 0.14 15.70 -3.75
CA PHE A 34 1.48 15.70 -3.19
C PHE A 34 2.47 15.02 -4.14
N ARG A 35 3.54 15.77 -4.44
CA ARG A 35 4.69 15.28 -5.20
C ARG A 35 5.30 14.03 -4.55
N LEU A 36 5.50 12.96 -5.34
CA LEU A 36 6.07 11.67 -4.92
C LEU A 36 5.28 10.89 -3.84
N LEU A 37 4.04 11.27 -3.57
CA LEU A 37 3.18 10.61 -2.59
C LEU A 37 1.84 10.18 -3.18
N ASP A 38 1.27 10.96 -4.09
CA ASP A 38 0.03 10.58 -4.75
C ASP A 38 0.23 9.45 -5.76
N VAL A 39 -0.74 8.55 -5.76
CA VAL A 39 -0.83 7.38 -6.63
C VAL A 39 -2.05 7.48 -7.55
N ASP A 40 -2.02 6.76 -8.66
CA ASP A 40 -3.14 6.66 -9.60
C ASP A 40 -4.38 6.01 -8.97
N ASN A 41 -4.20 4.84 -8.35
CA ASN A 41 -5.23 4.06 -7.68
C ASN A 41 -4.93 3.98 -6.18
N ARG A 42 -5.83 4.52 -5.36
CA ARG A 42 -5.72 4.49 -3.90
C ARG A 42 -6.34 3.22 -3.33
N VAL A 43 -5.71 2.66 -2.31
CA VAL A 43 -6.28 1.57 -1.50
C VAL A 43 -7.43 2.12 -0.65
N ILE A 44 -8.62 1.61 -0.87
CA ILE A 44 -9.82 2.00 -0.11
C ILE A 44 -10.08 0.94 0.94
N LEU A 45 -10.10 1.35 2.22
CA LEU A 45 -10.32 0.46 3.35
C LEU A 45 -11.46 0.98 4.23
N PRO A 46 -12.29 0.10 4.81
CA PRO A 46 -13.34 0.51 5.74
C PRO A 46 -12.75 1.01 7.06
N PHE A 47 -13.38 2.03 7.66
CA PHE A 47 -13.04 2.50 9.00
C PHE A 47 -13.88 1.76 10.07
N ASN A 48 -13.41 1.75 11.32
CA ASN A 48 -14.03 1.09 12.47
C ASN A 48 -14.25 -0.43 12.32
N ILE A 49 -13.45 -1.10 11.49
CA ILE A 49 -13.45 -2.55 11.34
C ILE A 49 -12.01 -3.06 11.45
N GLN A 50 -11.85 -4.25 12.01
CA GLN A 50 -10.57 -4.94 12.06
C GLN A 50 -10.21 -5.46 10.66
N ILE A 51 -9.09 -5.00 10.10
CA ILE A 51 -8.61 -5.43 8.79
C ILE A 51 -7.37 -6.31 8.98
N ARG A 52 -7.29 -7.39 8.21
CA ARG A 52 -6.11 -8.24 8.10
C ARG A 52 -5.36 -7.88 6.82
N LEU A 53 -4.14 -7.40 6.96
CA LEU A 53 -3.22 -7.20 5.84
C LEU A 53 -2.36 -8.44 5.65
N LEU A 54 -2.29 -8.92 4.42
CA LEU A 54 -1.34 -9.94 3.97
C LEU A 54 -0.36 -9.28 3.00
N ILE A 55 0.91 -9.29 3.36
CA ILE A 55 1.96 -8.52 2.69
C ILE A 55 3.05 -9.48 2.24
N SER A 56 3.35 -9.47 0.95
CA SER A 56 4.41 -10.25 0.31
C SER A 56 4.94 -9.47 -0.88
N SER A 57 6.02 -9.97 -1.49
CA SER A 57 6.63 -9.41 -2.70
C SER A 57 6.70 -10.47 -3.79
N PHE A 58 6.65 -10.02 -5.04
CA PHE A 58 6.84 -10.86 -6.22
C PHE A 58 8.32 -10.96 -6.64
N ASP A 59 9.13 -9.93 -6.38
CA ASP A 59 10.50 -9.82 -6.90
C ASP A 59 11.58 -9.70 -5.80
N VAL A 60 11.87 -8.49 -5.33
CA VAL A 60 12.87 -8.16 -4.31
C VAL A 60 12.20 -7.81 -2.99
N ILE A 61 12.98 -7.52 -1.95
CA ILE A 61 12.39 -7.09 -0.68
C ILE A 61 11.87 -5.66 -0.84
N HIS A 62 10.63 -5.44 -0.41
CA HIS A 62 10.04 -4.13 -0.20
C HIS A 62 9.61 -3.99 1.26
N SER A 63 9.11 -2.82 1.67
CA SER A 63 8.47 -2.69 2.97
C SER A 63 7.27 -1.78 2.88
N TRP A 64 6.10 -2.32 3.20
CA TRP A 64 4.84 -1.60 3.21
C TRP A 64 4.74 -0.82 4.52
N ALA A 65 4.85 0.51 4.44
CA ALA A 65 4.86 1.36 5.61
C ALA A 65 3.84 2.50 5.50
N MET A 66 3.06 2.70 6.56
CA MET A 66 2.09 3.78 6.74
C MET A 66 2.34 4.42 8.11
N PRO A 67 3.21 5.46 8.20
CA PRO A 67 3.63 6.05 9.48
C PRO A 67 2.48 6.61 10.31
N SER A 68 1.47 7.22 9.67
CA SER A 68 0.29 7.76 10.36
C SER A 68 -0.56 6.69 11.06
N MET A 69 -0.41 5.43 10.66
CA MET A 69 -1.04 4.26 11.29
C MET A 69 -0.06 3.46 12.17
N SER A 70 1.19 3.91 12.30
CA SER A 70 2.28 3.19 12.97
C SER A 70 2.53 1.78 12.43
N LEU A 71 2.35 1.61 11.12
CA LEU A 71 2.48 0.32 10.43
C LEU A 71 3.75 0.32 9.58
N LYS A 72 4.57 -0.72 9.73
CA LYS A 72 5.67 -1.06 8.82
C LYS A 72 5.82 -2.58 8.80
N VAL A 73 5.71 -3.19 7.62
CA VAL A 73 5.87 -4.63 7.44
C VAL A 73 6.62 -4.90 6.16
N ASP A 74 7.66 -5.71 6.26
CA ASP A 74 8.47 -6.08 5.11
C ASP A 74 7.71 -7.05 4.20
N ALA A 75 7.77 -6.79 2.91
CA ALA A 75 7.27 -7.64 1.85
C ALA A 75 8.45 -8.47 1.33
N VAL A 76 8.50 -9.74 1.73
CA VAL A 76 9.62 -10.64 1.40
C VAL A 76 9.16 -11.67 0.38
N PRO A 77 9.87 -11.87 -0.74
CA PRO A 77 9.52 -12.88 -1.73
C PRO A 77 9.43 -14.28 -1.11
N GLY A 78 8.37 -15.02 -1.45
CA GLY A 78 8.13 -16.36 -0.91
C GLY A 78 7.68 -16.41 0.56
N ARG A 79 7.46 -15.26 1.21
CA ARG A 79 6.91 -15.17 2.57
C ARG A 79 5.69 -14.26 2.59
N LEU A 80 4.61 -14.74 3.20
CA LEU A 80 3.38 -13.99 3.39
C LEU A 80 3.30 -13.51 4.84
N ASN A 81 3.62 -12.24 5.07
CA ASN A 81 3.53 -11.60 6.38
C ASN A 81 2.11 -11.13 6.65
N GLN A 82 1.60 -11.41 7.85
CA GLN A 82 0.28 -10.99 8.28
C GLN A 82 0.38 -9.88 9.33
N MET A 83 -0.44 -8.85 9.19
CA MET A 83 -0.63 -7.83 10.22
C MET A 83 -2.10 -7.47 10.37
N SER A 84 -2.49 -7.13 11.59
CA SER A 84 -3.81 -6.64 11.95
C SER A 84 -3.78 -5.12 12.04
N MET A 85 -4.74 -4.44 11.42
CA MET A 85 -4.90 -2.99 11.52
C MET A 85 -6.34 -2.59 11.86
N PHE A 86 -6.50 -1.48 12.55
CA PHE A 86 -7.80 -0.88 12.88
C PHE A 86 -7.74 0.63 12.63
N ILE A 87 -8.62 1.13 11.77
CA ILE A 87 -8.68 2.56 11.41
C ILE A 87 -9.80 3.22 12.22
N SER A 88 -9.45 4.10 13.16
CA SER A 88 -10.42 4.78 14.03
C SER A 88 -10.94 6.11 13.47
N ARG A 89 -10.31 6.65 12.42
CA ARG A 89 -10.66 7.93 11.81
C ARG A 89 -10.62 7.83 10.29
N GLN A 90 -11.63 8.42 9.65
CA GLN A 90 -11.68 8.55 8.19
C GLN A 90 -10.63 9.58 7.74
N GLY A 91 -10.08 9.38 6.54
CA GLY A 91 -9.13 10.30 5.95
C GLY A 91 -8.28 9.63 4.88
N ILE A 92 -7.24 10.34 4.44
CA ILE A 92 -6.22 9.82 3.54
C ILE A 92 -4.92 9.75 4.32
N SER A 93 -4.32 8.56 4.34
CA SER A 93 -3.01 8.30 4.92
C SER A 93 -2.01 8.01 3.81
N TYR A 94 -0.82 8.57 3.91
CA TYR A 94 0.27 8.34 2.97
C TYR A 94 1.37 7.49 3.61
N GLY A 95 2.09 6.79 2.74
CA GLY A 95 3.18 5.90 3.07
C GLY A 95 4.14 5.76 1.90
N GLN A 96 5.33 5.23 2.17
CA GLN A 96 6.36 5.00 1.16
C GLN A 96 7.01 3.63 1.39
N CYS A 97 7.55 3.04 0.33
CA CYS A 97 8.37 1.84 0.46
C CYS A 97 9.55 2.16 1.41
N SER A 98 9.71 1.35 2.46
CA SER A 98 10.67 1.60 3.54
C SER A 98 11.81 0.57 3.59
N GLU A 99 12.12 -0.02 2.43
CA GLU A 99 13.26 -0.92 2.20
C GLU A 99 13.86 -0.63 0.81
N ILE A 100 15.17 -0.83 0.66
CA ILE A 100 15.84 -0.61 -0.63
C ILE A 100 15.41 -1.70 -1.63
N CYS A 101 14.85 -1.30 -2.77
CA CYS A 101 14.23 -2.21 -3.74
C CYS A 101 14.71 -2.01 -5.18
N GLY A 102 15.90 -1.41 -5.35
CA GLY A 102 16.49 -1.07 -6.66
C GLY A 102 16.50 0.42 -6.93
#